data_AF-A0A5M3WPL9-F1
#
_entry.id   AF-A0A5M3WPL9-F1
#
_cell.length_a   1.000
_cell.length_b   1.000
_cell.length_c   1.000
_cell.angle_alpha   90.00
_cell.angle_beta   90.00
_cell.angle_gamma   90.00
#
_symmetry.space_group_name_H-M   'P 1'
#
loop_
_entity.id
_entity.type
_entity.pdbx_description
1 polymer ?
#
loop_
_entity_poly.entity_id
_entity_poly.type
_entity_poly.pdbx_seq_one_letter_code
_entity_poly.pdbx_strand_id
1 'polypeptide(L)'
;MEGIEIERALADLPGLEITWSQGLLQVRIPAIQDEVRLAPEAVLQLKPIFGPRGERALEIVLLDGDEVRPLIVTADDAVFEPAAESSVLDSQIAVTVSNMPHLVAYSEMERDSRALAVHCQESAELNLASIGGTMLLLRCMIAGAMKLGMRPATSAAYWHSVWTEFGEDLMLPPFRADPLWDELLEDARSIPLTGAPSPAPARFDSASLTQSDFSVPRVSFGRIDEELVEAWRQWIRVSPEVFAECLLDGLPGAEASVAIYPDGGGEASLRVYADETPVGLLQLGFSFPNDDFTLDEIRITGAGKGTGLFQRLLFNTERVGELLGFGQLRVHATGIGSYALAALGYPRDPGLRRRTDRRQ
;
A
#
# COMPACT_ATOMS: atom_id res chain seq x y z
N MET A 1 -6.57 -11.66 25.51
CA MET A 1 -6.95 -12.88 24.75
C MET A 1 -6.09 -14.05 25.21
N GLU A 2 -6.43 -15.32 24.96
CA GLU A 2 -5.50 -16.42 25.32
C GLU A 2 -4.31 -16.45 24.34
N GLY A 3 -3.09 -16.59 24.88
CA GLY A 3 -1.86 -16.60 24.08
C GLY A 3 -1.86 -17.62 22.94
N ILE A 4 -2.39 -18.81 23.20
CA ILE A 4 -2.49 -19.91 22.23
C ILE A 4 -3.40 -19.54 21.05
N GLU A 5 -4.44 -18.72 21.28
CA GLU A 5 -5.33 -18.28 20.20
C GLU A 5 -4.61 -17.32 19.24
N ILE A 6 -3.78 -16.42 19.79
CA ILE A 6 -2.97 -15.48 19.01
C ILE A 6 -1.91 -16.23 18.20
N GLU A 7 -1.18 -17.14 18.85
CA GLU A 7 -0.16 -17.98 18.20
C GLU A 7 -0.76 -18.78 17.04
N ARG A 8 -1.92 -19.41 17.24
CA ARG A 8 -2.60 -20.17 16.17
C ARG A 8 -3.01 -19.27 15.00
N ALA A 9 -3.53 -18.07 15.28
CA ALA A 9 -3.93 -17.15 14.22
C ALA A 9 -2.73 -16.64 13.40
N LEU A 10 -1.58 -16.41 14.05
CA LEU A 10 -0.35 -16.02 13.38
C LEU A 10 0.29 -17.18 12.61
N ALA A 11 0.17 -18.42 13.11
CA ALA A 11 0.68 -19.60 12.42
C ALA A 11 -0.02 -19.89 11.08
N ASP A 12 -1.20 -19.29 10.83
CA ASP A 12 -1.90 -19.34 9.54
C ASP A 12 -1.28 -18.42 8.47
N LEU A 13 -0.34 -17.54 8.87
CA LEU A 13 0.43 -16.68 7.98
C LEU A 13 1.77 -17.38 7.61
N PRO A 14 2.03 -17.62 6.32
CA PRO A 14 3.21 -18.38 5.90
C PRO A 14 4.50 -17.60 6.17
N GLY A 15 5.54 -18.28 6.65
CA GLY A 15 6.89 -17.72 6.77
C GLY A 15 7.20 -16.94 8.05
N LEU A 16 6.22 -16.75 8.93
CA LEU A 16 6.46 -16.15 10.24
C LEU A 16 7.16 -17.12 11.19
N GLU A 17 8.09 -16.61 11.98
CA GLU A 17 8.74 -17.35 13.06
C GLU A 17 8.19 -16.87 14.41
N ILE A 18 7.43 -17.74 15.08
CA ILE A 18 6.70 -17.39 16.30
C ILE A 18 7.39 -18.06 17.49
N THR A 19 7.78 -17.28 18.49
CA THR A 19 8.39 -17.79 19.72
C THR A 19 7.83 -17.10 20.96
N TRP A 20 7.95 -17.76 22.11
CA TRP A 20 7.58 -17.18 23.40
C TRP A 20 8.83 -16.80 24.19
N SER A 21 8.90 -15.56 24.63
CA SER A 21 10.00 -15.06 25.47
C SER A 21 9.47 -14.09 26.51
N GLN A 22 9.79 -14.35 27.79
CA GLN A 22 9.42 -13.49 28.91
C GLN A 22 7.91 -13.18 29.01
N GLY A 23 7.04 -14.11 28.59
CA GLY A 23 5.58 -13.91 28.58
C GLY A 23 5.06 -13.10 27.38
N LEU A 24 5.95 -12.65 26.49
CA LEU A 24 5.61 -12.02 25.22
C LEU A 24 5.67 -13.04 24.09
N LEU A 25 4.77 -12.88 23.13
CA LEU A 25 4.81 -13.56 21.85
C LEU A 25 5.69 -12.72 20.90
N GLN A 26 6.83 -13.27 20.50
CA GLN A 26 7.72 -12.68 19.51
C GLN A 26 7.38 -13.25 18.13
N VAL A 27 7.06 -12.35 17.21
CA VAL A 27 6.68 -12.67 15.83
C VAL A 27 7.73 -12.09 14.92
N ARG A 28 8.73 -12.90 14.58
CA ARG A 28 9.78 -12.49 13.65
C ARG A 28 9.25 -12.60 12.22
N ILE A 29 9.47 -11.54 11.45
CA ILE A 29 9.08 -11.42 10.04
C ILE A 29 10.37 -11.40 9.21
N PRO A 30 10.83 -12.54 8.66
CA PRO A 30 12.15 -12.64 8.06
C PRO A 30 12.41 -11.66 6.90
N ALA A 31 11.36 -11.30 6.16
CA ALA A 31 11.45 -10.40 5.00
C ALA A 31 11.92 -8.98 5.38
N ILE A 32 11.53 -8.48 6.55
CA ILE A 32 11.96 -7.17 7.09
C ILE A 32 13.10 -7.30 8.12
N GLN A 33 13.51 -8.54 8.45
CA GLN A 33 14.57 -8.85 9.42
C GLN A 33 14.32 -8.28 10.83
N ASP A 34 13.05 -8.08 11.21
CA ASP A 34 12.64 -7.53 12.50
C ASP A 34 11.56 -8.43 13.14
N GLU A 35 11.16 -8.11 14.36
CA GLU A 35 10.14 -8.82 15.13
C GLU A 35 9.13 -7.88 15.78
N VAL A 36 7.87 -8.30 15.79
CA VAL A 36 6.84 -7.66 16.62
C VAL A 36 6.78 -8.38 17.97
N ARG A 37 6.61 -7.64 19.05
CA ARG A 37 6.45 -8.20 20.40
C ARG A 37 5.05 -7.94 20.91
N LEU A 38 4.29 -9.01 21.15
CA LEU A 38 2.91 -8.95 21.56
C LEU A 38 2.73 -9.47 22.98
N ALA A 39 2.14 -8.64 23.85
CA ALA A 39 1.62 -9.09 25.13
C ALA A 39 0.20 -9.65 24.92
N PRO A 40 -0.08 -10.94 25.22
CA PRO A 40 -1.42 -11.52 25.00
C PRO A 40 -2.57 -10.79 25.68
N GLU A 41 -2.29 -10.18 26.83
CA GLU A 41 -3.20 -9.34 27.60
C GLU A 41 -3.54 -8.02 26.91
N ALA A 42 -2.64 -7.50 26.06
CA ALA A 42 -2.85 -6.28 25.29
C ALA A 42 -3.69 -6.51 24.02
N VAL A 43 -3.83 -7.77 23.58
CA VAL A 43 -4.61 -8.09 22.37
C VAL A 43 -6.12 -8.05 22.67
N LEU A 44 -6.79 -7.04 22.11
CA LEU A 44 -8.23 -6.82 22.22
C LEU A 44 -9.02 -7.62 21.17
N GLN A 45 -8.50 -7.67 19.94
CA GLN A 45 -9.17 -8.31 18.81
C GLN A 45 -8.14 -8.90 17.84
N LEU A 46 -8.50 -10.05 17.26
CA LEU A 46 -7.84 -10.65 16.11
C LEU A 46 -8.84 -10.83 14.99
N LYS A 47 -8.46 -10.45 13.78
CA LYS A 47 -9.31 -10.58 12.61
C LYS A 47 -8.47 -10.97 11.40
N PRO A 48 -8.67 -12.17 10.84
CA PRO A 48 -8.10 -12.53 9.56
C PRO A 48 -8.60 -11.56 8.48
N ILE A 49 -7.67 -10.97 7.76
CA ILE A 49 -7.93 -10.07 6.64
C ILE A 49 -7.07 -10.50 5.44
N PHE A 50 -7.23 -9.79 4.33
CA PHE A 50 -6.43 -9.97 3.14
C PHE A 50 -5.81 -8.62 2.79
N GLY A 51 -4.52 -8.64 2.50
CA GLY A 51 -3.83 -7.46 1.99
C GLY A 51 -4.25 -7.13 0.56
N PRO A 52 -3.70 -6.04 -0.02
CA PRO A 52 -4.12 -5.57 -1.32
C PRO A 52 -3.87 -6.56 -2.46
N ARG A 53 -2.79 -7.36 -2.38
CA ARG A 53 -2.51 -8.46 -3.34
C ARG A 53 -3.17 -9.77 -2.89
N GLY A 54 -4.12 -9.68 -1.96
CA GLY A 54 -4.93 -10.77 -1.40
C GLY A 54 -4.11 -11.87 -0.72
N GLU A 55 -2.88 -11.58 -0.38
CA GLU A 55 -2.09 -12.28 0.63
C GLU A 55 -2.86 -12.31 1.95
N ARG A 56 -2.67 -13.37 2.73
CA ARG A 56 -3.26 -13.46 4.06
C ARG A 56 -2.57 -12.46 4.96
N ALA A 57 -3.37 -11.79 5.78
CA ALA A 57 -2.90 -10.88 6.79
C ALA A 57 -3.73 -11.03 8.06
N LEU A 58 -3.19 -10.62 9.20
CA LEU A 58 -3.89 -10.65 10.48
C LEU A 58 -3.95 -9.24 11.03
N GLU A 59 -5.17 -8.71 11.16
CA GLU A 59 -5.43 -7.45 11.86
C GLU A 59 -5.53 -7.74 13.36
N ILE A 60 -4.69 -7.07 14.13
CA ILE A 60 -4.53 -7.18 15.57
C ILE A 60 -4.82 -5.80 16.15
N VAL A 61 -5.80 -5.73 17.04
CA VAL A 61 -6.11 -4.52 17.79
C VAL A 61 -5.47 -4.62 19.17
N LEU A 62 -4.57 -3.71 19.47
CA LEU A 62 -3.76 -3.69 20.69
C LEU A 62 -4.19 -2.57 21.63
N LEU A 63 -4.10 -2.82 22.93
CA LEU A 63 -4.22 -1.83 23.99
C LEU A 63 -2.83 -1.47 24.51
N ASP A 64 -2.45 -0.21 24.36
CA ASP A 64 -1.20 0.37 24.87
C ASP A 64 -1.53 1.49 25.86
N GLY A 65 -1.56 1.16 27.14
CA GLY A 65 -2.11 2.04 28.17
C GLY A 65 -3.60 2.29 27.94
N ASP A 66 -3.95 3.56 27.65
CA ASP A 66 -5.31 3.99 27.32
C ASP A 66 -5.54 4.12 25.79
N GLU A 67 -4.52 3.88 24.97
CA GLU A 67 -4.58 4.02 23.51
C GLU A 67 -4.85 2.66 22.83
N VAL A 68 -5.70 2.68 21.82
CA VAL A 68 -5.96 1.51 20.95
C VAL A 68 -5.15 1.68 19.68
N ARG A 69 -4.29 0.71 19.35
CA ARG A 69 -3.43 0.72 18.17
C ARG A 69 -3.76 -0.43 17.22
N PRO A 70 -3.85 -0.18 15.91
CA PRO A 70 -3.90 -1.24 14.92
C PRO A 70 -2.49 -1.77 14.64
N LEU A 71 -2.40 -3.08 14.43
CA LEU A 71 -1.26 -3.77 13.86
C LEU A 71 -1.79 -4.75 12.82
N ILE A 72 -1.25 -4.73 11.61
CA ILE A 72 -1.51 -5.75 10.60
C ILE A 72 -0.21 -6.49 10.35
N VAL A 73 -0.22 -7.81 10.52
CA VAL A 73 0.93 -8.66 10.22
C VAL A 73 0.64 -9.41 8.91
N THR A 74 1.58 -9.35 7.97
CA THR A 74 1.59 -10.17 6.74
C THR A 74 2.76 -11.16 6.81
N ALA A 75 2.91 -12.02 5.79
CA ALA A 75 4.05 -12.91 5.67
C ALA A 75 5.39 -12.17 5.52
N ASP A 76 5.34 -10.96 4.99
CA ASP A 76 6.49 -10.19 4.53
C ASP A 76 6.63 -8.80 5.17
N ASP A 77 5.67 -8.36 5.97
CA ASP A 77 5.64 -7.01 6.51
C ASP A 77 4.81 -6.87 7.80
N ALA A 78 4.97 -5.73 8.46
CA ALA A 78 4.11 -5.26 9.54
C ALA A 78 3.61 -3.84 9.21
N VAL A 79 2.30 -3.64 9.26
CA VAL A 79 1.66 -2.35 9.04
C VAL A 79 1.11 -1.82 10.35
N PHE A 80 1.39 -0.57 10.66
CA PHE A 80 1.07 0.03 11.95
C PHE A 80 0.72 1.50 11.83
N GLU A 81 0.09 2.05 12.86
CA GLU A 81 -0.17 3.48 12.95
C GLU A 81 1.09 4.23 13.43
N PRO A 82 1.53 5.30 12.73
CA PRO A 82 2.60 6.16 13.21
C PRO A 82 2.27 6.76 14.58
N ALA A 83 3.29 7.03 15.39
CA ALA A 83 3.06 7.72 16.65
C ALA A 83 2.64 9.19 16.41
N ALA A 84 1.79 9.74 17.27
CA ALA A 84 1.42 11.16 17.19
C ALA A 84 2.64 12.07 17.41
N GLU A 85 2.66 13.24 16.79
CA GLU A 85 3.73 14.24 16.90
C GLU A 85 3.94 14.67 18.34
N SER A 86 2.87 14.77 19.12
CA SER A 86 2.88 15.11 20.55
C SER A 86 3.63 14.08 21.41
N SER A 87 3.77 12.84 20.92
CA SER A 87 4.50 11.79 21.61
C SER A 87 6.01 11.82 21.33
N VAL A 88 6.43 12.44 20.21
CA VAL A 88 7.84 12.52 19.80
C VAL A 88 8.46 13.90 20.03
N LEU A 89 7.66 14.98 20.02
CA LEU A 89 8.14 16.35 20.24
C LEU A 89 7.98 16.77 21.71
N ASP A 90 8.91 17.60 22.17
CA ASP A 90 8.80 18.38 23.40
C ASP A 90 8.50 19.84 23.05
N SER A 91 7.26 20.09 22.62
CA SER A 91 6.80 21.41 22.18
C SER A 91 5.57 21.85 22.95
N GLN A 92 5.56 23.12 23.38
CA GLN A 92 4.36 23.76 23.93
C GLN A 92 3.35 24.16 22.84
N ILE A 93 3.80 24.26 21.59
CA ILE A 93 2.96 24.55 20.42
C ILE A 93 2.64 23.22 19.75
N ALA A 94 1.35 22.97 19.53
CA ALA A 94 0.89 21.79 18.79
C ALA A 94 1.42 21.87 17.34
N VAL A 95 2.23 20.88 16.96
CA VAL A 95 2.68 20.66 15.59
C VAL A 95 1.89 19.49 15.03
N THR A 96 1.42 19.63 13.79
CA THR A 96 0.67 18.59 13.08
C THR A 96 1.27 18.38 11.70
N VAL A 97 1.45 17.12 11.33
CA VAL A 97 1.78 16.71 9.97
C VAL A 97 0.45 16.46 9.26
N SER A 98 0.04 17.43 8.43
CA SER A 98 -1.31 17.41 7.83
C SER A 98 -1.59 16.19 6.94
N ASN A 99 -0.54 15.53 6.44
CA ASN A 99 -0.63 14.35 5.58
C ASN A 99 -0.03 13.10 6.24
N MET A 100 -0.09 12.98 7.58
CA MET A 100 0.31 11.76 8.27
C MET A 100 -0.54 10.58 7.76
N PRO A 101 0.06 9.48 7.27
CA PRO A 101 -0.70 8.32 6.87
C PRO A 101 -1.33 7.66 8.11
N HIS A 102 -2.55 7.16 7.97
CA HIS A 102 -3.23 6.44 9.06
C HIS A 102 -2.53 5.12 9.42
N LEU A 103 -1.93 4.48 8.43
CA LEU A 103 -1.19 3.23 8.53
C LEU A 103 0.02 3.32 7.61
N VAL A 104 1.15 2.75 8.05
CA VAL A 104 2.38 2.66 7.27
C VAL A 104 2.95 1.25 7.39
N ALA A 105 3.45 0.71 6.29
CA ALA A 105 4.16 -0.56 6.30
C ALA A 105 5.61 -0.36 6.77
N TYR A 106 6.19 -1.33 7.47
CA TYR A 106 7.58 -1.27 7.92
C TYR A 106 8.54 -1.10 6.72
N SER A 107 8.31 -1.86 5.64
CA SER A 107 9.11 -1.74 4.43
C SER A 107 9.01 -0.38 3.75
N GLU A 108 7.85 0.27 3.81
CA GLU A 108 7.63 1.63 3.31
C GLU A 108 8.40 2.67 4.13
N MET A 109 8.34 2.57 5.46
CA MET A 109 9.14 3.42 6.35
C MET A 109 10.65 3.29 6.04
N GLU A 110 11.17 2.07 5.84
CA GLU A 110 12.58 1.86 5.48
C GLU A 110 12.93 2.46 4.11
N ARG A 111 12.07 2.23 3.11
CA ARG A 111 12.23 2.78 1.76
C ARG A 111 12.27 4.30 1.78
N ASP A 112 11.35 4.92 2.50
CA ASP A 112 11.18 6.37 2.56
C ASP A 112 12.31 7.03 3.35
N SER A 113 12.78 6.40 4.43
CA SER A 113 13.97 6.83 5.18
C SER A 113 15.21 6.84 4.27
N ARG A 114 15.42 5.77 3.49
CA ARG A 114 16.52 5.69 2.52
C ARG A 114 16.37 6.76 1.43
N ALA A 115 15.18 6.91 0.87
CA ALA A 115 14.91 7.87 -0.21
C ALA A 115 15.21 9.31 0.23
N LEU A 116 14.84 9.68 1.46
CA LEU A 116 15.18 10.99 2.02
C LEU A 116 16.70 11.20 2.11
N ALA A 117 17.44 10.21 2.65
CA ALA A 117 18.88 10.31 2.79
C ALA A 117 19.59 10.46 1.42
N VAL A 118 19.18 9.67 0.43
CA VAL A 118 19.71 9.79 -0.94
C VAL A 118 19.37 11.16 -1.55
N HIS A 119 18.12 11.62 -1.39
CA HIS A 119 17.71 12.94 -1.88
C HIS A 119 18.57 14.07 -1.31
N CYS A 120 18.87 14.02 -0.01
CA CYS A 120 19.71 15.03 0.64
C CYS A 120 21.17 14.99 0.15
N GLN A 121 21.69 13.82 -0.20
CA GLN A 121 23.06 13.65 -0.70
C GLN A 121 23.23 14.05 -2.16
N GLU A 122 22.22 13.82 -3.01
CA GLU A 122 22.32 13.99 -4.46
C GLU A 122 21.81 15.34 -4.97
N SER A 123 20.98 16.05 -4.19
CA SER A 123 20.30 17.26 -4.65
C SER A 123 21.11 18.52 -4.36
N ALA A 124 21.35 19.32 -5.40
CA ALA A 124 22.06 20.60 -5.28
C ALA A 124 21.22 21.71 -4.61
N GLU A 125 19.89 21.58 -4.65
CA GLU A 125 18.95 22.52 -4.05
C GLU A 125 18.06 21.77 -3.07
N LEU A 126 18.19 22.08 -1.78
CA LEU A 126 17.44 21.44 -0.71
C LEU A 126 16.39 22.40 -0.15
N ASN A 127 15.15 21.93 -0.06
CA ASN A 127 14.10 22.62 0.66
C ASN A 127 14.10 22.13 2.12
N LEU A 128 14.81 22.85 3.00
CA LEU A 128 14.96 22.48 4.41
C LEU A 128 13.62 22.37 5.16
N ALA A 129 12.60 23.14 4.78
CA ALA A 129 11.27 23.02 5.38
C ALA A 129 10.61 21.69 5.02
N SER A 130 10.74 21.25 3.76
CA SER A 130 10.26 19.94 3.31
C SER A 130 11.01 18.82 4.02
N ILE A 131 12.35 18.92 4.12
CA ILE A 131 13.19 17.94 4.81
C ILE A 131 12.79 17.84 6.29
N GLY A 132 12.61 18.96 6.97
CA GLY A 132 12.15 18.98 8.37
C GLY A 132 10.80 18.29 8.55
N GLY A 133 9.83 18.59 7.68
CA GLY A 133 8.53 17.92 7.70
C GLY A 133 8.63 16.40 7.50
N THR A 134 9.42 15.94 6.52
CA THR A 134 9.64 14.51 6.27
C THR A 134 10.40 13.84 7.41
N MET A 135 11.39 14.50 8.00
CA MET A 135 12.13 13.99 9.16
C MET A 135 11.23 13.79 10.38
N LEU A 136 10.32 14.73 10.65
CA LEU A 136 9.33 14.57 11.72
C LEU A 136 8.39 13.39 11.44
N LEU A 137 7.88 13.29 10.21
CA LEU A 137 7.03 12.18 9.77
C LEU A 137 7.73 10.82 9.98
N LEU A 138 8.97 10.67 9.53
CA LEU A 138 9.74 9.44 9.69
C LEU A 138 10.02 9.13 11.16
N ARG A 139 10.28 10.13 12.00
CA ARG A 139 10.45 9.92 13.46
C ARG A 139 9.17 9.39 14.10
N CYS A 140 8.00 9.89 13.68
CA CYS A 140 6.70 9.39 14.10
C CYS A 140 6.47 7.93 13.66
N MET A 141 6.83 7.58 12.43
CA MET A 141 6.74 6.20 11.94
C MET A 141 7.66 5.26 12.75
N ILE A 142 8.92 5.62 12.94
CA ILE A 142 9.87 4.82 13.73
C ILE A 142 9.37 4.65 15.17
N ALA A 143 8.88 5.72 15.80
CA ALA A 143 8.30 5.65 17.14
C ALA A 143 7.07 4.72 17.18
N GLY A 144 6.22 4.74 16.16
CA GLY A 144 5.08 3.83 16.03
C GLY A 144 5.53 2.37 16.00
N ALA A 145 6.57 2.06 15.21
CA ALA A 145 7.14 0.71 15.15
C ALA A 145 7.73 0.27 16.51
N MET A 146 8.50 1.14 17.16
CA MET A 146 9.11 0.85 18.47
C MET A 146 8.07 0.53 19.56
N LYS A 147 6.89 1.17 19.53
CA LYS A 147 5.80 0.87 20.47
C LYS A 147 5.22 -0.54 20.30
N LEU A 148 5.45 -1.17 19.15
CA LEU A 148 5.07 -2.56 18.87
C LEU A 148 6.23 -3.54 19.16
N GLY A 149 7.31 -3.04 19.77
CA GLY A 149 8.49 -3.82 20.14
C GLY A 149 9.48 -4.09 19.01
N MET A 150 9.24 -3.53 17.81
CA MET A 150 10.16 -3.59 16.68
C MET A 150 11.41 -2.73 16.92
N ARG A 151 12.50 -3.03 16.21
CA ARG A 151 13.76 -2.27 16.26
C ARG A 151 14.18 -1.84 14.84
N PRO A 152 13.57 -0.76 14.31
CA PRO A 152 13.82 -0.30 12.94
C PRO A 152 15.16 0.44 12.77
N ALA A 153 16.25 -0.24 13.09
CA ALA A 153 17.58 0.35 13.17
C ALA A 153 18.05 0.89 11.81
N THR A 154 17.69 0.24 10.69
CA THR A 154 18.01 0.73 9.34
C THR A 154 17.37 2.09 9.05
N SER A 155 16.07 2.24 9.36
CA SER A 155 15.36 3.52 9.21
C SER A 155 15.98 4.59 10.12
N ALA A 156 16.28 4.24 11.37
CA ALA A 156 16.93 5.14 12.31
C ALA A 156 18.33 5.57 11.85
N ALA A 157 19.08 4.69 11.17
CA ALA A 157 20.41 5.00 10.64
C ALA A 157 20.34 6.04 9.50
N TYR A 158 19.41 5.87 8.56
CA TYR A 158 19.16 6.87 7.50
C TYR A 158 18.62 8.18 8.06
N TRP A 159 17.71 8.12 9.04
CA TRP A 159 17.23 9.31 9.72
C TRP A 159 18.38 10.06 10.41
N HIS A 160 19.23 9.34 11.14
CA HIS A 160 20.34 9.92 11.89
C HIS A 160 21.40 10.54 10.99
N SER A 161 21.66 9.99 9.80
CA SER A 161 22.61 10.59 8.86
C SER A 161 22.12 11.96 8.37
N VAL A 162 20.83 12.07 8.00
CA VAL A 162 20.22 13.34 7.60
C VAL A 162 20.19 14.33 8.76
N TRP A 163 19.85 13.86 9.96
CA TRP A 163 19.84 14.72 11.16
C TRP A 163 21.23 15.27 11.51
N THR A 164 22.28 14.45 11.37
CA THR A 164 23.65 14.88 11.65
C THR A 164 24.12 15.95 10.68
N GLU A 165 23.67 15.88 9.42
CA GLU A 165 24.08 16.82 8.38
C GLU A 165 23.29 18.13 8.41
N PHE A 166 21.96 18.06 8.65
CA PHE A 166 21.08 19.23 8.50
C PHE A 166 20.35 19.63 9.79
N GLY A 167 20.41 18.85 10.87
CA GLY A 167 19.52 18.97 12.02
C GLY A 167 19.54 20.35 12.70
N GLU A 168 20.68 21.03 12.71
CA GLU A 168 20.79 22.39 13.26
C GLU A 168 20.06 23.45 12.41
N ASP A 169 19.90 23.20 11.12
CA ASP A 169 19.24 24.10 10.17
C ASP A 169 17.73 23.81 10.00
N LEU A 170 17.27 22.65 10.50
CA LEU A 170 15.86 22.28 10.43
C LEU A 170 15.04 23.05 11.47
N MET A 171 13.98 23.72 11.02
CA MET A 171 13.08 24.50 11.87
C MET A 171 12.06 23.60 12.60
N LEU A 172 12.55 22.61 13.36
CA LEU A 172 11.74 21.67 14.14
C LEU A 172 11.82 22.01 15.64
N PRO A 173 10.72 21.86 16.40
CA PRO A 173 10.81 21.84 17.87
C PRO A 173 11.72 20.70 18.35
N PRO A 174 12.23 20.79 19.59
CA PRO A 174 13.08 19.73 20.13
C PRO A 174 12.31 18.41 20.25
N PHE A 175 12.99 17.30 19.97
CA PHE A 175 12.47 15.98 20.23
C PHE A 175 12.50 15.67 21.73
N ARG A 176 11.49 14.93 22.18
CA ARG A 176 11.40 14.44 23.55
C ARG A 176 12.54 13.45 23.83
N ALA A 177 13.12 13.53 25.03
CA ALA A 177 14.07 12.54 25.50
C ALA A 177 13.42 11.15 25.57
N ASP A 178 14.04 10.17 24.93
CA ASP A 178 13.49 8.82 24.74
C ASP A 178 14.65 7.81 24.81
N PRO A 179 14.85 7.14 25.96
CA PRO A 179 15.96 6.20 26.13
C PRO A 179 15.94 5.04 25.13
N LEU A 180 14.75 4.60 24.70
CA LEU A 180 14.64 3.53 23.71
C LEU A 180 15.11 3.99 22.33
N TRP A 181 14.91 5.26 22.01
CA TRP A 181 15.44 5.87 20.80
C TRP A 181 16.95 6.00 20.85
N ASP A 182 17.50 6.39 22.00
CA ASP A 182 18.95 6.45 22.19
C ASP A 182 19.58 5.06 22.01
N GLU A 183 18.98 4.02 22.57
CA GLU A 183 19.39 2.61 22.33
C GLU A 183 19.29 2.21 20.85
N LEU A 184 18.20 2.58 20.17
CA LEU A 184 18.02 2.31 18.75
C LEU A 184 19.08 3.02 17.90
N LEU A 185 19.46 4.25 18.26
CA LEU A 185 20.52 5.00 17.58
C LEU A 185 21.90 4.36 17.77
N GLU A 186 22.18 3.77 18.93
CA GLU A 186 23.43 3.01 19.13
C GLU A 186 23.48 1.77 18.21
N ASP A 187 22.37 1.04 18.07
CA ASP A 187 22.28 -0.07 17.10
C ASP A 187 22.50 0.43 15.66
N ALA A 188 21.84 1.54 15.32
CA ALA A 188 21.84 2.15 14.00
C ALA A 188 23.24 2.59 13.51
N ARG A 189 24.15 2.96 14.44
CA ARG A 189 25.53 3.34 14.08
C ARG A 189 26.33 2.25 13.39
N SER A 190 25.97 0.98 13.60
CA SER A 190 26.64 -0.16 12.99
C SER A 190 26.13 -0.50 11.59
N ILE A 191 25.06 0.15 11.12
CA ILE A 191 24.40 -0.19 9.86
C ILE A 191 25.07 0.54 8.69
N PRO A 192 25.57 -0.20 7.68
CA PRO A 192 26.14 0.41 6.49
C PRO A 192 25.04 1.04 5.62
N LEU A 193 25.09 2.35 5.47
CA LEU A 193 24.22 3.09 4.56
C LEU A 193 24.73 2.88 3.12
N THR A 194 24.02 2.08 2.33
CA THR A 194 24.36 1.82 0.93
C THR A 194 23.34 2.48 0.00
N GLY A 195 23.84 3.39 -0.83
CA GLY A 195 23.08 4.08 -1.87
C GLY A 195 23.29 3.42 -3.23
N ALA A 196 22.31 2.63 -3.66
CA ALA A 196 21.99 2.53 -5.06
C ALA A 196 20.47 2.67 -5.16
N PRO A 197 19.95 3.73 -5.81
CA PRO A 197 18.53 3.79 -6.10
C PRO A 197 18.16 2.56 -6.93
N SER A 198 17.03 1.93 -6.60
CA SER A 198 16.39 1.05 -7.58
C SER A 198 16.12 1.92 -8.81
N PRO A 199 16.59 1.55 -10.02
CA PRO A 199 16.44 2.41 -11.18
C PRO A 199 14.97 2.75 -11.36
N ALA A 200 14.66 4.05 -11.43
CA ALA A 200 13.33 4.49 -11.83
C ALA A 200 12.98 3.76 -13.14
N PRO A 201 11.75 3.22 -13.27
CA PRO A 201 11.37 2.49 -14.48
C PRO A 201 11.64 3.38 -15.69
N ALA A 202 12.29 2.79 -16.70
CA ALA A 202 12.64 3.51 -17.93
C ALA A 202 11.37 4.17 -18.50
N ARG A 203 11.46 5.45 -18.88
CA ARG A 203 10.35 6.14 -19.54
C ARG A 203 9.96 5.36 -20.79
N PHE A 204 8.71 4.92 -20.83
CA PHE A 204 8.14 4.20 -21.97
C PHE A 204 8.09 5.12 -23.19
N ASP A 205 8.75 4.72 -24.29
CA ASP A 205 8.64 5.41 -25.57
C ASP A 205 7.45 4.84 -26.36
N SER A 206 6.29 5.48 -26.26
CA SER A 206 5.12 5.01 -26.97
C SER A 206 5.29 5.07 -28.49
N ALA A 207 6.16 5.93 -29.02
CA ALA A 207 6.33 6.09 -30.47
C ALA A 207 6.89 4.82 -31.14
N SER A 208 7.60 3.96 -30.40
CA SER A 208 8.18 2.72 -30.93
C SER A 208 7.23 1.52 -30.91
N LEU A 209 6.00 1.66 -30.40
CA LEU A 209 5.03 0.56 -30.35
C LEU A 209 4.72 0.00 -31.74
N THR A 210 4.45 -1.29 -31.81
CA THR A 210 4.08 -2.05 -33.01
C THR A 210 2.99 -3.05 -32.65
N GLN A 211 2.36 -3.66 -33.66
CA GLN A 211 1.34 -4.70 -33.43
C GLN A 211 1.88 -5.91 -32.64
N SER A 212 3.16 -6.25 -32.76
CA SER A 212 3.77 -7.37 -32.01
C SER A 212 3.81 -7.13 -30.51
N ASP A 213 3.86 -5.88 -30.05
CA ASP A 213 3.92 -5.55 -28.62
C ASP A 213 2.61 -5.88 -27.87
N PHE A 214 1.52 -6.13 -28.61
CA PHE A 214 0.23 -6.57 -28.07
C PHE A 214 0.12 -8.09 -27.93
N SER A 215 1.18 -8.84 -28.24
CA SER A 215 1.24 -10.29 -28.00
C SER A 215 1.62 -10.59 -26.56
N VAL A 216 0.72 -10.25 -25.62
CA VAL A 216 0.96 -10.40 -24.18
C VAL A 216 0.29 -11.67 -23.65
N PRO A 217 0.99 -12.53 -22.90
CA PRO A 217 0.39 -13.73 -22.32
C PRO A 217 -0.85 -13.40 -21.48
N ARG A 218 -1.93 -14.19 -21.66
CA ARG A 218 -3.18 -14.12 -20.89
C ARG A 218 -3.98 -12.82 -21.06
N VAL A 219 -3.58 -11.94 -21.98
CA VAL A 219 -4.35 -10.76 -22.37
C VAL A 219 -4.64 -10.82 -23.85
N SER A 220 -5.92 -10.81 -24.22
CA SER A 220 -6.34 -10.54 -25.58
C SER A 220 -6.66 -9.06 -25.72
N PHE A 221 -5.90 -8.36 -26.53
CA PHE A 221 -6.37 -7.08 -27.04
C PHE A 221 -7.44 -7.36 -28.10
N GLY A 222 -8.34 -6.40 -28.34
CA GLY A 222 -9.41 -6.53 -29.34
C GLY A 222 -8.87 -6.77 -30.76
N ARG A 223 -9.29 -5.98 -31.74
CA ARG A 223 -8.67 -6.09 -33.06
C ARG A 223 -7.26 -5.49 -33.01
N ILE A 224 -6.22 -6.31 -33.12
CA ILE A 224 -4.82 -5.85 -33.20
C ILE A 224 -4.55 -5.36 -34.63
N ASP A 225 -4.81 -4.09 -34.88
CA ASP A 225 -4.51 -3.38 -36.12
C ASP A 225 -3.83 -2.02 -35.84
N GLU A 226 -3.54 -1.25 -36.89
CA GLU A 226 -2.87 0.05 -36.71
C GLU A 226 -3.73 1.04 -35.90
N GLU A 227 -5.05 0.92 -35.96
CA GLU A 227 -5.98 1.78 -35.22
C GLU A 227 -5.83 1.56 -33.70
N LEU A 228 -5.72 0.30 -33.26
CA LEU A 228 -5.37 -0.02 -31.86
C LEU A 228 -4.02 0.57 -31.46
N VAL A 229 -3.00 0.40 -32.29
CA VAL A 229 -1.64 0.89 -32.00
C VAL A 229 -1.64 2.41 -31.87
N GLU A 230 -2.26 3.12 -32.81
CA GLU A 230 -2.38 4.59 -32.77
C GLU A 230 -3.16 5.07 -31.54
N ALA A 231 -4.30 4.45 -31.23
CA ALA A 231 -5.08 4.77 -30.04
C ALA A 231 -4.24 4.57 -28.76
N TRP A 232 -3.51 3.46 -28.65
CA TRP A 232 -2.65 3.21 -27.50
C TRP A 232 -1.53 4.26 -27.38
N ARG A 233 -0.83 4.57 -28.48
CA ARG A 233 0.24 5.60 -28.51
C ARG A 233 -0.26 6.97 -28.05
N GLN A 234 -1.48 7.32 -28.45
CA GLN A 234 -2.10 8.60 -28.16
C GLN A 234 -2.49 8.72 -26.68
N TRP A 235 -3.14 7.68 -26.15
CA TRP A 235 -3.87 7.75 -24.89
C TRP A 235 -3.16 7.10 -23.71
N ILE A 236 -2.43 6.00 -23.93
CA ILE A 236 -1.80 5.21 -22.85
C ILE A 236 -0.30 5.46 -22.82
N ARG A 237 0.23 5.79 -21.63
CA ARG A 237 1.64 6.18 -21.41
C ARG A 237 2.53 5.04 -20.91
N VAL A 238 2.06 3.81 -21.01
CA VAL A 238 2.76 2.59 -20.60
C VAL A 238 2.69 1.51 -21.68
N SER A 239 3.60 0.55 -21.66
CA SER A 239 3.57 -0.56 -22.61
C SER A 239 2.36 -1.47 -22.37
N PRO A 240 1.87 -2.19 -23.40
CA PRO A 240 0.87 -3.23 -23.23
C PRO A 240 1.24 -4.28 -22.18
N GLU A 241 2.53 -4.61 -22.08
CA GLU A 241 3.08 -5.53 -21.06
C GLU A 241 2.92 -4.96 -19.64
N VAL A 242 3.36 -3.72 -19.38
CA VAL A 242 3.23 -3.10 -18.06
C VAL A 242 1.76 -2.93 -17.65
N PHE A 243 0.89 -2.59 -18.61
CA PHE A 243 -0.55 -2.54 -18.38
C PHE A 243 -1.10 -3.92 -17.98
N ALA A 244 -0.73 -4.97 -18.72
CA ALA A 244 -1.17 -6.33 -18.44
C ALA A 244 -0.63 -6.87 -17.12
N GLU A 245 0.64 -6.63 -16.80
CA GLU A 245 1.24 -6.97 -15.51
C GLU A 245 0.48 -6.32 -14.36
N CYS A 246 0.18 -5.03 -14.47
CA CYS A 246 -0.61 -4.31 -13.47
C CYS A 246 -2.03 -4.87 -13.33
N LEU A 247 -2.69 -5.20 -14.45
CA LEU A 247 -4.05 -5.73 -14.44
C LEU A 247 -4.12 -7.15 -13.87
N LEU A 248 -3.12 -7.99 -14.12
CA LEU A 248 -3.07 -9.42 -13.77
C LEU A 248 -2.25 -9.75 -12.52
N ASP A 249 -1.66 -8.75 -11.86
CA ASP A 249 -0.78 -8.95 -10.70
C ASP A 249 -1.46 -9.78 -9.61
N GLY A 250 -0.74 -10.79 -9.08
CA GLY A 250 -1.26 -11.70 -8.05
C GLY A 250 -2.43 -12.61 -8.47
N LEU A 251 -2.80 -12.68 -9.75
CA LEU A 251 -3.95 -13.46 -10.23
C LEU A 251 -3.51 -14.57 -11.21
N PRO A 252 -2.93 -15.70 -10.75
CA PRO A 252 -2.26 -16.67 -11.63
C PRO A 252 -3.17 -17.34 -12.68
N GLY A 253 -4.46 -17.49 -12.40
CA GLY A 253 -5.44 -18.12 -13.30
C GLY A 253 -6.31 -17.13 -14.06
N ALA A 254 -5.91 -15.86 -14.20
CA ALA A 254 -6.75 -14.84 -14.81
C ALA A 254 -6.49 -14.63 -16.31
N GLU A 255 -7.53 -14.29 -17.05
CA GLU A 255 -7.48 -13.95 -18.47
C GLU A 255 -8.19 -12.61 -18.68
N ALA A 256 -7.55 -11.69 -19.40
CA ALA A 256 -8.11 -10.37 -19.68
C ALA A 256 -8.41 -10.18 -21.17
N SER A 257 -9.45 -9.39 -21.45
CA SER A 257 -9.76 -8.84 -22.75
C SER A 257 -9.75 -7.32 -22.65
N VAL A 258 -8.96 -6.64 -23.48
CA VAL A 258 -8.78 -5.18 -23.44
C VAL A 258 -9.12 -4.60 -24.80
N ALA A 259 -9.95 -3.56 -24.82
CA ALA A 259 -10.22 -2.77 -26.02
C ALA A 259 -9.96 -1.29 -25.72
N ILE A 260 -9.33 -0.61 -26.68
CA ILE A 260 -9.22 0.85 -26.71
C ILE A 260 -9.72 1.33 -28.06
N TYR A 261 -10.48 2.41 -28.03
CA TYR A 261 -11.11 3.02 -29.19
C TYR A 261 -10.37 4.33 -29.55
N PRO A 262 -10.40 4.77 -30.82
CA PRO A 262 -9.69 5.97 -31.26
C PRO A 262 -10.07 7.25 -30.51
N ASP A 263 -11.32 7.31 -30.06
CA ASP A 263 -11.86 8.44 -29.31
C ASP A 263 -11.32 8.51 -27.87
N GLY A 264 -10.52 7.54 -27.42
CA GLY A 264 -9.97 7.47 -26.07
C GLY A 264 -10.91 6.81 -25.07
N GLY A 265 -12.00 6.19 -25.50
CA GLY A 265 -12.73 5.21 -24.71
C GLY A 265 -12.00 3.87 -24.67
N GLY A 266 -12.24 3.07 -23.64
CA GLY A 266 -11.78 1.69 -23.60
C GLY A 266 -12.43 0.89 -22.49
N GLU A 267 -12.22 -0.42 -22.55
CA GLU A 267 -12.75 -1.39 -21.60
C GLU A 267 -11.70 -2.47 -21.31
N ALA A 268 -11.72 -2.96 -20.07
CA ALA A 268 -10.96 -4.14 -19.67
C ALA A 268 -11.89 -5.12 -18.96
N SER A 269 -12.04 -6.31 -19.53
CA SER A 269 -12.81 -7.42 -18.94
C SER A 269 -11.86 -8.51 -18.49
N LEU A 270 -11.94 -8.93 -17.23
CA LEU A 270 -11.07 -9.92 -16.63
C LEU A 270 -11.91 -11.08 -16.09
N ARG A 271 -11.48 -12.32 -16.36
CA ARG A 271 -12.04 -13.55 -15.79
C ARG A 271 -10.96 -14.27 -15.01
N VAL A 272 -11.29 -14.74 -13.81
CA VAL A 272 -10.34 -15.43 -12.93
C VAL A 272 -10.80 -16.86 -12.73
N TYR A 273 -9.89 -17.81 -12.92
CA TYR A 273 -10.13 -19.24 -12.79
C TYR A 273 -9.33 -19.84 -11.62
N ALA A 274 -9.91 -20.83 -10.94
CA ALA A 274 -9.22 -21.73 -10.02
C ALA A 274 -9.47 -23.15 -10.52
N ASP A 275 -8.41 -23.85 -10.93
CA ASP A 275 -8.48 -25.20 -11.52
C ASP A 275 -9.59 -25.31 -12.59
N GLU A 276 -9.51 -24.44 -13.60
CA GLU A 276 -10.47 -24.32 -14.72
C GLU A 276 -11.89 -23.82 -14.35
N THR A 277 -12.19 -23.66 -13.06
CA THR A 277 -13.50 -23.18 -12.61
C THR A 277 -13.50 -21.64 -12.50
N PRO A 278 -14.46 -20.92 -13.12
CA PRO A 278 -14.53 -19.47 -12.97
C PRO A 278 -14.88 -19.08 -11.54
N VAL A 279 -14.00 -18.29 -10.91
CA VAL A 279 -14.14 -17.82 -9.52
C VAL A 279 -14.33 -16.32 -9.40
N GLY A 280 -13.97 -15.55 -10.43
CA GLY A 280 -14.09 -14.10 -10.44
C GLY A 280 -14.34 -13.52 -11.83
N LEU A 281 -15.02 -12.38 -11.87
CA LEU A 281 -15.18 -11.54 -13.05
C LEU A 281 -15.06 -10.07 -12.64
N LEU A 282 -14.38 -9.28 -13.45
CA LEU A 282 -14.18 -7.84 -13.30
C LEU A 282 -14.39 -7.17 -14.66
N GLN A 283 -15.12 -6.06 -14.70
CA GLN A 283 -15.29 -5.21 -15.88
C GLN A 283 -14.99 -3.76 -15.51
N LEU A 284 -14.09 -3.17 -16.26
CA LEU A 284 -13.63 -1.79 -16.13
C LEU A 284 -13.96 -1.02 -17.40
N GLY A 285 -14.41 0.22 -17.24
CA GLY A 285 -14.53 1.20 -18.31
C GLY A 285 -13.56 2.35 -18.06
N PHE A 286 -12.99 2.91 -19.12
CA PHE A 286 -12.22 4.15 -19.04
C PHE A 286 -12.48 5.07 -20.23
N SER A 287 -12.39 6.37 -20.00
CA SER A 287 -12.54 7.39 -21.02
C SER A 287 -11.61 8.57 -20.73
N PHE A 288 -10.51 8.66 -21.46
CA PHE A 288 -9.55 9.76 -21.33
C PHE A 288 -10.16 11.14 -21.61
N PRO A 289 -11.01 11.33 -22.65
CA PRO A 289 -11.62 12.64 -22.88
C PRO A 289 -12.56 13.10 -21.77
N ASN A 290 -13.19 12.16 -21.06
CA ASN A 290 -14.15 12.46 -20.00
C ASN A 290 -13.54 12.41 -18.59
N ASP A 291 -12.25 12.10 -18.47
CA ASP A 291 -11.56 11.84 -17.20
C ASP A 291 -12.37 10.88 -16.30
N ASP A 292 -12.78 9.76 -16.91
CA ASP A 292 -13.66 8.79 -16.27
C ASP A 292 -13.01 7.40 -16.24
N PHE A 293 -13.02 6.79 -15.05
CA PHE A 293 -12.59 5.43 -14.82
C PHE A 293 -13.62 4.74 -13.93
N THR A 294 -14.24 3.68 -14.45
CA THR A 294 -15.38 3.02 -13.84
C THR A 294 -15.11 1.56 -13.54
N LEU A 295 -15.56 1.11 -12.38
CA LEU A 295 -15.78 -0.28 -12.04
C LEU A 295 -17.25 -0.61 -12.34
N ASP A 296 -17.48 -1.20 -13.50
CA ASP A 296 -18.82 -1.51 -14.00
C ASP A 296 -19.38 -2.77 -13.37
N GLU A 297 -18.54 -3.80 -13.22
CA GLU A 297 -18.94 -5.06 -12.62
C GLU A 297 -17.79 -5.75 -11.88
N ILE A 298 -18.10 -6.29 -10.70
CA ILE A 298 -17.24 -7.25 -9.99
C ILE A 298 -18.09 -8.38 -9.42
N ARG A 299 -17.76 -9.62 -9.75
CA ARG A 299 -18.45 -10.82 -9.27
C ARG A 299 -17.44 -11.83 -8.75
N ILE A 300 -17.75 -12.41 -7.59
CA ILE A 300 -16.95 -13.47 -6.96
C ILE A 300 -17.86 -14.62 -6.58
N THR A 301 -17.56 -15.81 -7.09
CA THR A 301 -18.32 -17.02 -6.77
C THR A 301 -18.01 -17.49 -5.35
N GLY A 302 -18.77 -18.47 -4.84
CA GLY A 302 -18.53 -19.03 -3.51
C GLY A 302 -17.10 -19.54 -3.32
N ALA A 303 -16.52 -20.16 -4.34
CA ALA A 303 -15.14 -20.67 -4.33
C ALA A 303 -14.08 -19.56 -4.26
N GLY A 304 -14.38 -18.36 -4.75
CA GLY A 304 -13.48 -17.21 -4.65
C GLY A 304 -13.57 -16.46 -3.31
N LYS A 305 -14.60 -16.71 -2.49
CA LYS A 305 -14.79 -16.01 -1.21
C LYS A 305 -13.75 -16.46 -0.18
N GLY A 306 -13.26 -15.49 0.61
CA GLY A 306 -12.27 -15.78 1.65
C GLY A 306 -10.89 -16.17 1.11
N THR A 307 -10.60 -15.86 -0.15
CA THR A 307 -9.28 -16.12 -0.76
C THR A 307 -8.46 -14.84 -0.96
N GLY A 308 -9.02 -13.67 -0.65
CA GLY A 308 -8.44 -12.36 -0.98
C GLY A 308 -8.67 -11.91 -2.44
N LEU A 309 -9.45 -12.67 -3.23
CA LEU A 309 -9.67 -12.36 -4.64
C LEU A 309 -10.31 -10.98 -4.86
N PHE A 310 -11.22 -10.57 -3.99
CA PHE A 310 -11.87 -9.25 -4.08
C PHE A 310 -10.87 -8.11 -3.92
N GLN A 311 -10.00 -8.23 -2.92
CA GLN A 311 -8.96 -7.25 -2.61
C GLN A 311 -7.99 -7.11 -3.77
N ARG A 312 -7.49 -8.22 -4.33
CA ARG A 312 -6.65 -8.21 -5.54
C ARG A 312 -7.30 -7.49 -6.72
N LEU A 313 -8.56 -7.83 -7.00
CA LEU A 313 -9.27 -7.23 -8.14
C LEU A 313 -9.45 -5.71 -7.95
N LEU A 314 -9.81 -5.26 -6.74
CA LEU A 314 -9.91 -3.83 -6.45
C LEU A 314 -8.56 -3.12 -6.49
N PHE A 315 -7.53 -3.70 -5.87
CA PHE A 315 -6.19 -3.13 -5.87
C PHE A 315 -5.62 -2.99 -7.28
N ASN A 316 -5.73 -4.04 -8.11
CA ASN A 316 -5.31 -3.96 -9.51
C ASN A 316 -6.13 -2.92 -10.28
N THR A 317 -7.43 -2.77 -9.97
CA THR A 317 -8.26 -1.72 -10.56
C THR A 317 -7.72 -0.33 -10.22
N GLU A 318 -7.51 -0.04 -8.94
CA GLU A 318 -6.96 1.25 -8.48
C GLU A 318 -5.61 1.55 -9.11
N ARG A 319 -4.69 0.57 -9.11
CA ARG A 319 -3.37 0.70 -9.73
C ARG A 319 -3.45 0.93 -11.24
N VAL A 320 -4.37 0.27 -11.94
CA VAL A 320 -4.59 0.55 -13.37
C VAL A 320 -5.10 1.97 -13.56
N GLY A 321 -6.01 2.46 -12.70
CA GLY A 321 -6.47 3.85 -12.72
C GLY A 321 -5.31 4.84 -12.56
N GLU A 322 -4.46 4.64 -11.55
CA GLU A 322 -3.25 5.44 -11.32
C GLU A 322 -2.27 5.36 -12.50
N LEU A 323 -2.02 4.16 -13.01
CA LEU A 323 -1.13 3.90 -14.15
C LEU A 323 -1.57 4.63 -15.41
N LEU A 324 -2.89 4.75 -15.61
CA LEU A 324 -3.50 5.48 -16.72
C LEU A 324 -3.64 6.99 -16.44
N GLY A 325 -3.39 7.43 -15.20
CA GLY A 325 -3.44 8.84 -14.80
C GLY A 325 -4.82 9.36 -14.37
N PHE A 326 -5.76 8.48 -14.04
CA PHE A 326 -7.07 8.87 -13.51
C PHE A 326 -6.98 9.19 -12.01
N GLY A 327 -7.56 10.32 -11.61
CA GLY A 327 -7.55 10.75 -10.20
C GLY A 327 -8.67 10.15 -9.34
N GLN A 328 -9.62 9.43 -9.92
CA GLN A 328 -10.77 8.84 -9.22
C GLN A 328 -11.26 7.56 -9.90
N LEU A 329 -11.70 6.60 -9.09
CA LEU A 329 -12.46 5.43 -9.53
C LEU A 329 -13.94 5.61 -9.19
N ARG A 330 -14.83 5.51 -10.17
CA ARG A 330 -16.29 5.50 -9.97
C ARG A 330 -16.79 4.07 -9.93
N VAL A 331 -17.59 3.73 -8.92
CA VAL A 331 -18.12 2.37 -8.78
C VAL A 331 -19.63 2.36 -8.86
N HIS A 332 -20.18 1.61 -9.82
CA HIS A 332 -21.62 1.45 -9.99
C HIS A 332 -22.15 0.27 -9.17
N ALA A 333 -22.26 0.44 -7.86
CA ALA A 333 -22.71 -0.61 -6.95
C ALA A 333 -24.21 -0.55 -6.64
N THR A 334 -24.89 -1.70 -6.66
CA THR A 334 -26.28 -1.85 -6.22
C THR A 334 -26.41 -2.87 -5.08
N GLY A 335 -27.51 -2.80 -4.32
CA GLY A 335 -27.83 -3.76 -3.25
C GLY A 335 -26.74 -3.90 -2.20
N ILE A 336 -26.40 -5.15 -1.83
CA ILE A 336 -25.41 -5.48 -0.80
C ILE A 336 -23.99 -5.02 -1.20
N GLY A 337 -23.65 -5.01 -2.49
CA GLY A 337 -22.35 -4.55 -2.99
C GLY A 337 -22.06 -3.09 -2.60
N SER A 338 -23.10 -2.25 -2.57
CA SER A 338 -22.98 -0.84 -2.15
C SER A 338 -22.65 -0.65 -0.66
N TYR A 339 -22.87 -1.65 0.19
CA TYR A 339 -22.46 -1.63 1.60
C TYR A 339 -21.02 -2.14 1.75
N ALA A 340 -20.66 -3.19 1.00
CA ALA A 340 -19.31 -3.74 1.01
C ALA A 340 -18.27 -2.72 0.52
N LEU A 341 -18.55 -2.01 -0.57
CA LEU A 341 -17.66 -0.96 -1.09
C LEU A 341 -17.59 0.26 -0.17
N ALA A 342 -18.71 0.64 0.45
CA ALA A 342 -18.71 1.72 1.43
C ALA A 342 -17.83 1.41 2.66
N ALA A 343 -17.81 0.15 3.09
CA ALA A 343 -16.93 -0.29 4.17
C ALA A 343 -15.44 -0.28 3.79
N LEU A 344 -15.12 -0.25 2.49
CA LEU A 344 -13.76 -0.15 1.95
C LEU A 344 -13.35 1.28 1.58
N GLY A 345 -14.08 2.29 2.07
CA GLY A 345 -13.71 3.69 1.86
C GLY A 345 -14.24 4.30 0.56
N TYR A 346 -15.17 3.64 -0.15
CA TYR A 346 -15.88 4.23 -1.29
C TYR A 346 -17.16 4.93 -0.81
N PRO A 347 -17.14 6.25 -0.51
CA PRO A 347 -18.32 6.93 -0.01
C PRO A 347 -19.46 6.88 -1.03
N ARG A 348 -20.69 6.66 -0.55
CA ARG A 348 -21.87 6.75 -1.40
C ARG A 348 -22.04 8.19 -1.87
N ASP A 349 -22.12 8.41 -3.18
CA ASP A 349 -22.40 9.73 -3.75
C ASP A 349 -23.73 10.29 -3.18
N PRO A 350 -23.70 11.42 -2.43
CA PRO A 350 -24.90 12.07 -1.92
C PRO A 350 -25.83 12.60 -3.04
N GLY A 351 -25.27 12.93 -4.20
CA GLY A 351 -25.97 13.48 -5.36
C GLY A 351 -26.90 12.48 -6.06
N LEU A 352 -26.52 11.20 -6.08
CA LEU A 352 -27.32 10.12 -6.65
C LEU A 352 -28.65 9.90 -5.88
N ARG A 353 -28.66 9.99 -4.54
CA ARG A 353 -29.91 9.91 -3.74
C ARG A 353 -30.94 10.95 -4.16
N ARG A 354 -30.52 12.20 -4.43
CA ARG A 354 -31.44 13.29 -4.79
C ARG A 354 -32.08 13.13 -6.18
N ARG A 355 -31.49 12.33 -7.07
CA ARG A 355 -32.05 12.06 -8.41
C ARG A 355 -33.02 10.87 -8.41
N THR A 356 -32.77 9.86 -7.59
CA THR A 356 -33.67 8.70 -7.47
C THR A 356 -34.97 9.08 -6.75
N ASP A 357 -34.92 9.93 -5.72
CA ASP A 357 -36.10 10.42 -5.00
C ASP A 357 -36.96 11.43 -5.79
N ARG A 358 -36.48 11.91 -6.95
CA ARG A 358 -37.24 12.75 -7.88
C ARG A 358 -37.90 11.98 -9.03
N ARG A 359 -37.68 10.66 -9.10
CA ARG A 359 -38.26 9.76 -10.13
C ARG A 359 -39.18 8.69 -9.54
N GLN A 360 -39.49 8.76 -8.25
CA GLN A 360 -40.67 8.15 -7.62
C GLN A 360 -41.67 9.25 -7.32
#